data_AF-A0A7J6X6Z3-F1
#
_entry.id   AF-A0A7J6X6Z3-F1
#
_cell.length_a   1.000
_cell.length_b   1.000
_cell.length_c   1.000
_cell.angle_alpha   90.00
_cell.angle_beta   90.00
_cell.angle_gamma   90.00
#
_symmetry.space_group_name_H-M   'P 1'
#
loop_
_entity.id
_entity.type
_entity.pdbx_description
1 polymer ?
#
loop_
_entity_poly.entity_id
_entity_poly.type
_entity_poly.pdbx_seq_one_letter_code
_entity_poly.pdbx_strand_id
1 'polypeptide(L)'
;MIKFAVNRSCGKASKVIFPELFFDENILQCALEGCEELKNLVLPYKNSLFRDSEEKFECIAKQIHKLKDLESLSLDSSCHVEEILAEIYIHCKKFASLTVTDDISNEEASAIVTFVPNIKQLVLSHCHLPREDLILILSGCRRLELLDVTHCIGFDAEDAEVLSKASHIKIFKSLGSVAVNSDSDSHCGYEIAL
;
A
#
# COMPACT_ATOMS: atom_id res chain seq x y z
N MET A 1 18.87 13.53 -12.22
CA MET A 1 18.71 12.33 -13.07
C MET A 1 17.25 12.04 -13.40
N ILE A 2 16.31 12.02 -12.43
CA ILE A 2 14.88 11.75 -12.71
C ILE A 2 14.25 12.75 -13.70
N LYS A 3 14.51 14.05 -13.57
CA LYS A 3 14.01 15.07 -14.52
C LYS A 3 14.44 14.80 -15.97
N PHE A 4 15.62 14.22 -16.17
CA PHE A 4 16.11 13.80 -17.49
C PHE A 4 15.39 12.54 -17.99
N ALA A 5 15.13 11.56 -17.11
CA ALA A 5 14.36 10.36 -17.46
C ALA A 5 12.89 10.69 -17.79
N VAL A 6 12.26 11.57 -17.02
CA VAL A 6 10.90 12.08 -17.24
C VAL A 6 10.82 12.84 -18.56
N ASN A 7 11.74 13.79 -18.80
CA ASN A 7 11.79 14.51 -20.08
C ASN A 7 12.04 13.58 -21.28
N ARG A 8 12.87 12.56 -21.12
CA ARG A 8 13.15 11.55 -22.16
C ARG A 8 11.96 10.62 -22.40
N SER A 9 11.09 10.43 -21.40
CA SER A 9 9.87 9.61 -21.53
C SER A 9 8.76 10.31 -22.30
N CYS A 10 8.85 11.63 -22.51
CA CYS A 10 7.83 12.45 -23.17
C CYS A 10 6.42 12.24 -22.60
N GLY A 11 6.28 12.07 -21.28
CA GLY A 11 4.99 11.83 -20.62
C GLY A 11 4.50 10.38 -20.65
N LYS A 12 5.20 9.47 -21.33
CA LYS A 12 4.77 8.09 -21.57
C LYS A 12 5.28 7.08 -20.54
N ALA A 13 5.92 7.54 -19.48
CA ALA A 13 6.40 6.64 -18.44
C ALA A 13 5.20 6.00 -17.74
N SER A 14 5.01 4.69 -17.94
CA SER A 14 3.89 3.93 -17.35
C SER A 14 4.19 3.38 -15.95
N LYS A 15 5.46 3.40 -15.54
CA LYS A 15 5.91 2.95 -14.21
C LYS A 15 7.04 3.84 -13.71
N VAL A 16 6.90 4.32 -12.48
CA VAL A 16 7.94 5.05 -11.75
C VAL A 16 8.18 4.34 -10.43
N ILE A 17 9.45 4.07 -10.15
CA ILE A 17 9.93 3.50 -8.89
C ILE A 17 10.91 4.51 -8.32
N PHE A 18 10.66 4.96 -7.10
CA PHE A 18 11.56 5.87 -6.41
C PHE A 18 12.54 5.11 -5.52
N PRO A 19 13.86 5.22 -5.74
CA PRO A 19 14.84 4.61 -4.84
C PRO A 19 14.89 5.35 -3.49
N GLU A 20 15.02 4.60 -2.41
CA GLU A 20 14.96 5.07 -1.01
C GLU A 20 15.95 6.20 -0.68
N LEU A 21 17.12 6.23 -1.33
CA LEU A 21 18.24 7.11 -0.98
C LEU A 21 18.23 8.49 -1.67
N PHE A 22 17.28 8.75 -2.57
CA PHE A 22 17.28 9.98 -3.40
C PHE A 22 15.89 10.62 -3.54
N PHE A 23 14.99 10.38 -2.60
CA PHE A 23 13.66 10.94 -2.65
C PHE A 23 13.58 12.26 -1.89
N ASP A 24 13.49 13.36 -2.65
CA ASP A 24 13.10 14.69 -2.17
C ASP A 24 11.78 15.12 -2.84
N GLU A 25 11.13 16.14 -2.26
CA GLU A 25 9.86 16.67 -2.75
C GLU A 25 9.93 17.16 -4.20
N ASN A 26 11.06 17.76 -4.60
CA ASN A 26 11.26 18.30 -5.95
C ASN A 26 11.31 17.19 -7.01
N ILE A 27 11.90 16.04 -6.67
CA ILE A 27 12.01 14.86 -7.52
C ILE A 27 10.64 14.21 -7.69
N LEU A 28 9.86 14.10 -6.61
CA LEU A 28 8.49 13.65 -6.66
C LEU A 28 7.65 14.57 -7.54
N GLN A 29 7.67 15.88 -7.29
CA GLN A 29 6.91 16.86 -8.07
C GLN A 29 7.28 16.81 -9.56
N CYS A 30 8.58 16.73 -9.89
CA CYS A 30 9.03 16.60 -11.28
C CYS A 30 8.50 15.33 -11.96
N ALA A 31 8.41 14.21 -11.24
CA ALA A 31 7.89 12.96 -11.78
C ALA A 31 6.36 12.99 -11.96
N LEU A 32 5.65 13.56 -10.99
CA LEU A 32 4.19 13.69 -11.03
C LEU A 32 3.72 14.68 -12.09
N GLU A 33 4.41 15.80 -12.27
CA GLU A 33 4.07 16.81 -13.30
C GLU A 33 4.38 16.36 -14.72
N GLY A 34 5.39 15.50 -14.89
CA GLY A 34 5.86 15.10 -16.21
C GLY A 34 5.32 13.76 -16.72
N CYS A 35 4.47 13.05 -15.96
CA CYS A 35 3.99 11.70 -16.30
C CYS A 35 2.46 11.59 -16.20
N GLU A 36 1.73 12.17 -17.16
CA GLU A 36 0.26 12.11 -17.19
C GLU A 36 -0.29 10.69 -17.43
N GLU A 37 0.48 9.82 -18.12
CA GLU A 37 0.11 8.43 -18.40
C GLU A 37 0.65 7.44 -17.34
N LEU A 38 1.03 7.92 -16.16
CA LEU A 38 1.61 7.07 -15.12
C LEU A 38 0.56 6.09 -14.56
N LYS A 39 0.82 4.79 -14.74
CA LYS A 39 -0.07 3.72 -14.29
C LYS A 39 0.38 3.09 -12.98
N ASN A 40 1.68 3.04 -12.72
CA ASN A 40 2.24 2.33 -11.58
C ASN A 40 3.18 3.26 -10.81
N LEU A 41 2.85 3.52 -9.56
CA LEU A 41 3.63 4.36 -8.67
C LEU A 41 4.10 3.52 -7.48
N VAL A 42 5.41 3.41 -7.30
CA VAL A 42 6.02 2.80 -6.12
C VAL A 42 6.74 3.90 -5.35
N LEU A 43 6.20 4.22 -4.18
CA LEU A 43 6.75 5.21 -3.28
C LEU A 43 7.86 4.60 -2.43
N PRO A 44 8.85 5.39 -2.02
CA PRO A 44 9.88 4.89 -1.12
C PRO A 44 9.26 4.54 0.22
N TYR A 45 9.76 3.47 0.82
CA TYR A 45 9.42 3.07 2.17
C TYR A 45 10.00 4.07 3.19
N LYS A 46 9.32 4.26 4.32
CA LYS A 46 9.75 4.97 5.51
C LYS A 46 11.18 4.52 5.82
N ASN A 47 12.08 5.49 5.79
CA ASN A 47 13.43 5.30 6.25
C ASN A 47 13.59 6.07 7.56
N SER A 48 13.67 5.35 8.68
CA SER A 48 13.81 5.92 10.04
C SER A 48 15.05 6.81 10.22
N LEU A 49 15.98 6.77 9.26
CA LEU A 49 17.16 7.64 9.22
C LEU A 49 16.84 9.07 8.77
N PHE A 50 15.69 9.32 8.14
CA PHE A 50 15.32 10.64 7.63
C PHE A 50 13.98 11.09 8.23
N ARG A 51 14.01 12.26 8.88
CA ARG A 51 12.85 12.89 9.54
C ARG A 51 11.75 13.32 8.57
N ASP A 52 12.07 13.38 7.27
CA ASP A 52 11.25 13.96 6.22
C ASP A 52 10.31 12.92 5.57
N SER A 53 9.96 11.83 6.26
CA SER A 53 9.07 10.80 5.69
C SER A 53 7.63 11.27 5.55
N GLU A 54 7.12 12.08 6.48
CA GLU A 54 5.72 12.53 6.49
C GLU A 54 5.43 13.59 5.42
N GLU A 55 6.31 14.59 5.26
CA GLU A 55 6.16 15.66 4.26
C GLU A 55 6.04 15.10 2.83
N LYS A 56 6.66 13.94 2.58
CA LYS A 56 6.59 13.22 1.31
C LYS A 56 5.18 12.71 1.05
N PHE A 57 4.56 12.04 2.02
CA PHE A 57 3.20 11.52 1.89
C PHE A 57 2.17 12.65 1.78
N GLU A 58 2.36 13.74 2.52
CA GLU A 58 1.53 14.94 2.37
C GLU A 58 1.63 15.52 0.94
N CYS A 59 2.84 15.60 0.38
CA CYS A 59 3.05 16.08 -0.98
C CYS A 59 2.37 15.16 -2.02
N ILE A 60 2.41 13.84 -1.81
CA ILE A 60 1.71 12.86 -2.65
C ILE A 60 0.20 13.08 -2.57
N ALA A 61 -0.35 13.18 -1.37
CA ALA A 61 -1.79 13.40 -1.16
C ALA A 61 -2.28 14.64 -1.93
N LYS A 62 -1.52 15.74 -1.88
CA LYS A 62 -1.84 16.98 -2.60
C LYS A 62 -1.76 16.88 -4.13
N GLN A 63 -1.06 15.88 -4.68
CA GLN A 63 -0.74 15.84 -6.11
C GLN A 63 -1.26 14.60 -6.85
N ILE A 64 -1.70 13.56 -6.13
CA ILE A 64 -2.10 12.27 -6.74
C ILE A 64 -3.28 12.41 -7.69
N HIS A 65 -4.14 13.42 -7.52
CA HIS A 65 -5.24 13.74 -8.43
C HIS A 65 -4.80 14.02 -9.88
N LYS A 66 -3.52 14.37 -10.09
CA LYS A 66 -2.95 14.58 -11.43
C LYS A 66 -2.79 13.26 -12.20
N LEU A 67 -2.65 12.12 -11.50
CA LEU A 67 -2.40 10.79 -12.08
C LEU A 67 -3.70 10.06 -12.46
N LYS A 68 -4.45 10.58 -13.43
CA LYS A 68 -5.78 10.07 -13.78
C LYS A 68 -5.80 8.61 -14.28
N ASP A 69 -4.67 8.17 -14.84
CA ASP A 69 -4.47 6.83 -15.37
C ASP A 69 -3.79 5.87 -14.38
N LEU A 70 -3.67 6.26 -13.11
CA LEU A 70 -3.07 5.41 -12.08
C LEU A 70 -3.89 4.12 -11.89
N GLU A 71 -3.21 2.98 -12.03
CA GLU A 71 -3.73 1.63 -11.91
C GLU A 71 -3.21 0.93 -10.64
N SER A 72 -1.98 1.25 -10.20
CA SER A 72 -1.33 0.63 -9.05
C SER A 72 -0.54 1.63 -8.21
N LEU A 73 -0.64 1.48 -6.89
CA LEU A 73 0.14 2.24 -5.91
C LEU A 73 0.78 1.30 -4.87
N SER A 74 2.04 1.55 -4.53
CA SER A 74 2.73 0.90 -3.41
C SER A 74 3.31 1.97 -2.47
N LEU A 75 3.04 1.85 -1.18
CA LEU A 75 3.49 2.75 -0.12
C LEU A 75 3.64 2.01 1.23
N ASP A 76 4.25 2.66 2.21
CA ASP A 76 4.15 2.26 3.60
C ASP A 76 2.90 2.82 4.28
N SER A 77 2.45 2.14 5.33
CA SER A 77 1.49 2.66 6.30
C SER A 77 1.92 4.04 6.79
N SER A 78 0.97 4.97 6.90
CA SER A 78 1.19 6.36 7.35
C SER A 78 -0.14 7.03 7.70
N CYS A 79 -0.09 8.17 8.39
CA CYS A 79 -1.31 8.94 8.68
C CYS A 79 -1.97 9.54 7.42
N HIS A 80 -1.29 9.52 6.27
CA HIS A 80 -1.77 10.09 5.01
C HIS A 80 -2.40 9.06 4.07
N VAL A 81 -2.39 7.75 4.39
CA VAL A 81 -3.00 6.73 3.51
C VAL A 81 -4.47 7.02 3.27
N GLU A 82 -5.21 7.46 4.30
CA GLU A 82 -6.61 7.84 4.16
C GLU A 82 -6.81 8.95 3.13
N GLU A 83 -6.05 10.04 3.26
CA GLU A 83 -6.12 11.20 2.35
C GLU A 83 -5.75 10.81 0.91
N ILE A 84 -4.69 10.01 0.75
CA ILE A 84 -4.23 9.50 -0.55
C ILE A 84 -5.33 8.65 -1.21
N LEU A 85 -5.93 7.71 -0.47
CA LEU A 85 -6.98 6.85 -0.99
C LEU A 85 -8.25 7.65 -1.33
N ALA A 86 -8.60 8.67 -0.54
CA ALA A 86 -9.72 9.56 -0.83
C ALA A 86 -9.54 10.29 -2.17
N GLU A 87 -8.35 10.82 -2.44
CA GLU A 87 -8.03 11.46 -3.72
C GLU A 87 -8.03 10.46 -4.88
N ILE A 88 -7.49 9.25 -4.68
CA ILE A 88 -7.55 8.15 -5.67
C ILE A 88 -8.99 7.80 -6.02
N TYR A 89 -9.86 7.69 -5.03
CA TYR A 89 -11.27 7.39 -5.24
C TYR A 89 -11.95 8.42 -6.17
N ILE A 90 -11.63 9.70 -5.98
CA ILE A 90 -12.20 10.79 -6.78
C ILE A 90 -11.60 10.80 -8.19
N HIS A 91 -10.27 10.65 -8.33
CA HIS A 91 -9.56 11.00 -9.56
C HIS A 91 -9.06 9.82 -10.40
N CYS A 92 -8.77 8.67 -9.79
CA CYS A 92 -8.08 7.54 -10.43
C CYS A 92 -9.05 6.40 -10.74
N LYS A 93 -9.88 6.54 -11.78
CA LYS A 93 -10.96 5.57 -12.09
C LYS A 93 -10.49 4.20 -12.57
N LYS A 94 -9.21 4.07 -12.93
CA LYS A 94 -8.58 2.82 -13.36
C LYS A 94 -7.85 2.09 -12.23
N PHE A 95 -7.87 2.65 -11.02
CA PHE A 95 -7.15 2.09 -9.89
C PHE A 95 -7.63 0.68 -9.53
N ALA A 96 -6.69 -0.25 -9.39
CA ALA A 96 -6.99 -1.67 -9.26
C ALA A 96 -6.04 -2.44 -8.33
N SER A 97 -4.90 -1.86 -7.94
CA SER A 97 -3.87 -2.53 -7.16
C SER A 97 -3.28 -1.62 -6.08
N LEU A 98 -3.23 -2.10 -4.84
CA LEU A 98 -2.65 -1.41 -3.70
C LEU A 98 -1.70 -2.35 -2.97
N THR A 99 -0.53 -1.85 -2.64
CA THR A 99 0.40 -2.47 -1.69
C THR A 99 0.60 -1.49 -0.54
N VAL A 100 0.29 -1.93 0.67
CA VAL A 100 0.67 -1.22 1.89
C VAL A 100 1.58 -2.14 2.69
N THR A 101 2.76 -1.64 3.00
CA THR A 101 3.76 -2.29 3.85
C THR A 101 3.77 -1.64 5.24
N ASP A 102 4.41 -2.27 6.22
CA ASP A 102 4.37 -1.87 7.64
C ASP A 102 2.99 -2.17 8.31
N ASP A 103 2.88 -1.96 9.61
CA ASP A 103 1.70 -2.32 10.40
C ASP A 103 0.44 -1.55 9.96
N ILE A 104 -0.65 -2.29 9.74
CA ILE A 104 -1.90 -1.71 9.22
C ILE A 104 -2.78 -1.27 10.39
N SER A 105 -3.12 0.02 10.42
CA SER A 105 -4.05 0.55 11.42
C SER A 105 -5.51 0.24 11.09
N ASN A 106 -6.39 0.32 12.09
CA ASN A 106 -7.83 0.18 11.89
C ASN A 106 -8.40 1.28 10.96
N GLU A 107 -7.87 2.49 11.07
CA GLU A 107 -8.20 3.62 10.20
C GLU A 107 -7.80 3.34 8.76
N GLU A 108 -6.62 2.77 8.53
CA GLU A 108 -6.16 2.39 7.18
C GLU A 108 -7.00 1.27 6.58
N ALA A 109 -7.33 0.23 7.36
CA ALA A 109 -8.24 -0.83 6.92
C ALA A 109 -9.63 -0.27 6.57
N SER A 110 -10.14 0.68 7.36
CA SER A 110 -11.40 1.38 7.12
C SER A 110 -11.33 2.26 5.86
N ALA A 111 -10.22 2.95 5.64
CA ALA A 111 -9.98 3.78 4.46
C ALA A 111 -9.94 2.93 3.19
N ILE A 112 -9.27 1.77 3.22
CA ILE A 112 -9.24 0.82 2.10
C ILE A 112 -10.67 0.42 1.70
N VAL A 113 -11.49 0.01 2.67
CA VAL A 113 -12.88 -0.39 2.40
C VAL A 113 -13.74 0.79 1.92
N THR A 114 -13.50 1.99 2.43
CA THR A 114 -14.30 3.18 2.11
C THR A 114 -14.00 3.70 0.71
N PHE A 115 -12.72 3.83 0.37
CA PHE A 115 -12.28 4.55 -0.83
C PHE A 115 -11.92 3.64 -1.99
N VAL A 116 -11.53 2.39 -1.75
CA VAL A 116 -11.19 1.43 -2.81
C VAL A 116 -11.94 0.08 -2.69
N PRO A 117 -13.27 0.06 -2.44
CA PRO A 117 -14.03 -1.19 -2.25
C PRO A 117 -14.06 -2.12 -3.48
N ASN A 118 -13.69 -1.61 -4.65
CA ASN A 118 -13.70 -2.33 -5.92
C ASN A 118 -12.31 -2.79 -6.37
N ILE A 119 -11.30 -2.70 -5.49
CA ILE A 119 -9.93 -3.06 -5.79
C ILE A 119 -9.79 -4.54 -6.16
N LYS A 120 -8.88 -4.86 -7.07
CA LYS A 120 -8.66 -6.23 -7.55
C LYS A 120 -7.48 -6.91 -6.87
N GLN A 121 -6.45 -6.16 -6.51
CA GLN A 121 -5.23 -6.69 -5.91
C GLN A 121 -4.90 -5.88 -4.67
N LEU A 122 -4.71 -6.58 -3.56
CA LEU A 122 -4.30 -5.98 -2.29
C LEU A 122 -3.16 -6.82 -1.70
N VAL A 123 -2.05 -6.15 -1.38
CA VAL A 123 -0.86 -6.77 -0.78
C VAL A 123 -0.57 -6.07 0.54
N LEU A 124 -0.68 -6.82 1.63
CA LEU A 124 -0.46 -6.42 3.03
C LEU A 124 0.43 -7.48 3.70
N SER A 125 1.56 -7.81 3.09
CA SER A 125 2.48 -8.85 3.57
C SER A 125 3.46 -8.32 4.61
N HIS A 126 3.85 -9.15 5.58
CA HIS A 126 4.79 -8.77 6.65
C HIS A 126 4.30 -7.63 7.57
N CYS A 127 2.99 -7.52 7.75
CA CYS A 127 2.34 -6.49 8.56
C CYS A 127 1.73 -7.08 9.83
N HIS A 128 1.64 -6.31 10.91
CA HIS A 128 0.60 -6.53 11.91
C HIS A 128 -0.76 -6.16 11.31
N LEU A 129 -1.67 -7.13 11.24
CA LEU A 129 -3.02 -6.99 10.70
C LEU A 129 -3.99 -7.72 11.62
N PRO A 130 -4.70 -7.00 12.51
CA PRO A 130 -5.69 -7.61 13.38
C PRO A 130 -6.76 -8.35 12.59
N ARG A 131 -7.22 -9.49 13.12
CA ARG A 131 -8.30 -10.31 12.54
C ARG A 131 -9.51 -9.48 12.12
N GLU A 132 -9.98 -8.57 12.98
CA GLU A 132 -11.18 -7.76 12.70
C GLU A 132 -10.99 -6.82 11.50
N ASP A 133 -9.78 -6.29 11.32
CA ASP A 133 -9.42 -5.43 10.18
C ASP A 133 -9.33 -6.23 8.88
N LEU A 134 -8.78 -7.45 8.93
CA LEU A 134 -8.82 -8.39 7.80
C LEU A 134 -10.26 -8.74 7.42
N ILE A 135 -11.12 -9.04 8.40
CA ILE A 135 -12.54 -9.33 8.18
C ILE A 135 -13.28 -8.12 7.57
N LEU A 136 -12.97 -6.91 8.05
CA LEU A 136 -13.49 -5.66 7.50
C LEU A 136 -13.13 -5.52 6.02
N ILE A 137 -11.84 -5.67 5.69
CA ILE A 137 -11.32 -5.62 4.31
C ILE A 137 -12.01 -6.67 3.42
N LEU A 138 -12.05 -7.93 3.85
CA LEU A 138 -12.68 -9.02 3.08
C LEU A 138 -14.19 -8.79 2.85
N SER A 139 -14.87 -8.14 3.79
CA SER A 139 -16.31 -7.86 3.68
C SER A 139 -16.62 -6.67 2.77
N GLY A 140 -15.72 -5.68 2.77
CA GLY A 140 -15.84 -4.44 2.00
C GLY A 140 -15.34 -4.55 0.57
N CYS A 141 -14.20 -5.21 0.35
CA CYS A 141 -13.50 -5.29 -0.93
C CYS A 141 -13.94 -6.52 -1.75
N ARG A 142 -15.20 -6.54 -2.18
CA ARG A 142 -15.85 -7.74 -2.79
C ARG A 142 -15.39 -8.10 -4.21
N ARG A 143 -14.50 -7.30 -4.79
CA ARG A 143 -13.94 -7.51 -6.14
C ARG A 143 -12.49 -7.98 -6.12
N LEU A 144 -11.97 -8.31 -4.94
CA LEU A 144 -10.62 -8.84 -4.79
C LEU A 144 -10.46 -10.12 -5.61
N GLU A 145 -9.46 -10.11 -6.47
CA GLU A 145 -8.99 -11.26 -7.22
C GLU A 145 -7.71 -11.83 -6.60
N LEU A 146 -6.89 -10.97 -5.98
CA LEU A 146 -5.68 -11.34 -5.25
C LEU A 146 -5.64 -10.60 -3.90
N LEU A 147 -5.42 -11.36 -2.83
CA LEU A 147 -5.07 -10.84 -1.51
C LEU A 147 -3.82 -11.57 -1.01
N ASP A 148 -2.77 -10.80 -0.76
CA ASP A 148 -1.52 -11.28 -0.18
C ASP A 148 -1.37 -10.74 1.24
N VAL A 149 -1.54 -11.62 2.22
CA VAL A 149 -1.39 -11.36 3.66
C VAL A 149 -0.42 -12.39 4.22
N THR A 150 0.67 -12.66 3.51
CA THR A 150 1.72 -13.59 3.94
C THR A 150 2.57 -13.00 5.06
N HIS A 151 3.04 -13.87 5.97
CA HIS A 151 3.89 -13.48 7.10
C HIS A 151 3.32 -12.35 7.99
N CYS A 152 2.01 -12.26 8.10
CA CYS A 152 1.33 -11.29 8.96
C CYS A 152 1.17 -11.80 10.40
N ILE A 153 1.04 -10.88 11.34
CA ILE A 153 0.72 -11.18 12.73
C ILE A 153 -0.65 -10.57 13.04
N GLY A 154 -1.56 -11.31 13.68
CA GLY A 154 -2.86 -10.75 14.12
C GLY A 154 -4.09 -11.58 13.76
N PHE A 155 -3.95 -12.61 12.93
CA PHE A 155 -5.06 -13.48 12.54
C PHE A 155 -4.62 -14.94 12.33
N ASP A 156 -5.54 -15.86 12.56
CA ASP A 156 -5.36 -17.27 12.20
C ASP A 156 -5.74 -17.47 10.72
N ALA A 157 -4.80 -17.98 9.93
CA ALA A 157 -5.03 -18.26 8.51
C ALA A 157 -6.02 -19.41 8.27
N GLU A 158 -6.28 -20.25 9.28
CA GLU A 158 -7.26 -21.35 9.27
C GLU A 158 -8.62 -20.94 9.86
N ASP A 159 -8.80 -19.67 10.26
CA ASP A 159 -10.06 -19.16 10.78
C ASP A 159 -11.20 -19.36 9.76
N ALA A 160 -12.26 -20.05 10.19
CA ALA A 160 -13.36 -20.43 9.33
C ALA A 160 -14.11 -19.24 8.73
N GLU A 161 -14.20 -18.12 9.44
CA GLU A 161 -14.83 -16.89 8.94
C GLU A 161 -13.94 -16.19 7.92
N VAL A 162 -12.62 -16.10 8.17
CA VAL A 162 -11.64 -15.56 7.22
C VAL A 162 -11.70 -16.35 5.92
N LEU A 163 -11.62 -17.69 5.99
CA LEU A 163 -11.69 -18.57 4.82
C LEU A 163 -13.02 -18.44 4.07
N SER A 164 -14.13 -18.37 4.80
CA SER A 164 -15.47 -18.18 4.22
C SER A 164 -15.56 -16.87 3.44
N LYS A 165 -15.09 -15.76 4.02
CA LYS A 165 -15.12 -14.45 3.36
C LYS A 165 -14.12 -14.37 2.20
N ALA A 166 -12.96 -15.01 2.31
CA ALA A 166 -11.95 -15.05 1.24
C ALA A 166 -12.29 -16.02 0.10
N SER A 167 -13.33 -16.86 0.23
CA SER A 167 -13.66 -17.93 -0.72
C SER A 167 -13.89 -17.50 -2.17
N HIS A 168 -14.22 -16.23 -2.40
CA HIS A 168 -14.42 -15.66 -3.75
C HIS A 168 -13.12 -15.16 -4.40
N ILE A 169 -12.03 -15.05 -3.64
CA ILE A 169 -10.74 -14.51 -4.08
C ILE A 169 -9.97 -15.63 -4.81
N LYS A 170 -9.51 -15.34 -6.03
CA LYS A 170 -8.83 -16.35 -6.87
C LYS A 170 -7.46 -16.74 -6.30
N ILE A 171 -6.75 -15.76 -5.75
CA ILE A 171 -5.40 -15.93 -5.21
C ILE A 171 -5.40 -15.35 -3.79
N PHE A 172 -5.61 -16.20 -2.80
CA PHE A 172 -5.48 -15.83 -1.38
C PHE A 172 -4.19 -16.44 -0.82
N LYS A 173 -3.25 -15.60 -0.43
CA LYS A 173 -1.98 -16.02 0.16
C LYS A 173 -1.93 -15.59 1.62
N SER A 174 -1.81 -16.56 2.51
CA SER A 174 -1.75 -16.36 3.97
C SER A 174 -0.64 -17.18 4.63
N LEU A 175 0.25 -17.78 3.82
CA LEU A 175 1.32 -18.63 4.31
C LEU A 175 2.23 -17.85 5.28
N GLY A 176 2.54 -18.48 6.42
CA GLY A 176 3.41 -17.92 7.44
C GLY A 176 2.76 -16.89 8.34
N SER A 177 1.47 -16.60 8.16
CA SER A 177 0.72 -15.69 9.03
C SER A 177 0.22 -16.40 10.28
N VAL A 178 0.26 -15.70 11.41
CA VAL A 178 0.02 -16.28 12.72
C VAL A 178 -0.91 -15.39 13.56
N ALA A 179 -1.76 -16.02 14.36
CA ALA A 179 -2.51 -15.33 15.39
C ALA A 179 -1.56 -14.82 16.48
N VAL A 180 -1.91 -13.72 17.15
CA VAL A 180 -1.19 -13.28 18.35
C VAL A 180 -1.48 -14.29 19.45
N ASN A 181 -0.48 -15.12 19.76
CA ASN A 181 -0.53 -15.93 20.97
C ASN A 181 -0.37 -15.00 22.17
N SER A 182 -1.32 -14.98 23.09
CA SER A 182 -1.25 -14.21 24.33
C SER A 182 -0.14 -14.64 25.30
N ASP A 183 0.73 -15.58 24.89
CA ASP A 183 1.69 -16.29 25.76
C ASP A 183 3.16 -16.19 25.28
N SER A 184 3.57 -15.06 24.70
CA SER A 184 5.02 -14.76 24.61
C SER A 184 5.28 -13.26 24.47
N ASP A 185 5.56 -12.62 25.61
CA ASP A 185 6.53 -11.55 25.69
C ASP A 185 7.86 -12.09 25.14
N SER A 186 8.12 -11.86 23.86
CA SER A 186 9.46 -11.98 23.30
C SER A 186 9.68 -10.79 22.39
N HIS A 187 10.50 -9.87 22.89
CA HIS A 187 11.17 -8.82 22.12
C HIS A 187 11.54 -9.35 20.73
N CYS A 188 10.92 -8.79 19.69
CA CYS A 188 11.41 -8.93 18.32
C CYS A 188 12.66 -8.06 18.17
N GLY A 189 13.77 -8.54 18.73
CA GLY A 189 15.09 -8.03 18.42
C GLY A 189 15.50 -8.55 17.04
N TYR A 190 15.56 -7.66 16.07
CA TYR A 190 16.26 -7.91 14.81
C TYR A 190 17.75 -8.13 15.13
N GLU A 191 18.20 -9.37 15.22
CA GLU A 191 19.64 -9.68 15.11
C GLU A 191 20.01 -9.72 13.63
N ILE A 192 20.56 -8.59 13.17
CA ILE A 192 21.30 -8.49 11.93
C ILE A 192 22.63 -9.20 12.16
N ALA A 193 22.86 -10.30 11.44
CA ALA A 193 24.20 -10.88 11.33
C ALA A 193 25.11 -9.87 10.61
N LEU A 194 26.07 -9.31 11.35
CA LEU A 194 27.24 -8.60 10.82
C LEU A 194 28.23 -9.57 10.17
#